data_AF-A0A543I489-F1
#
_entry.id   AF-A0A543I489-F1
#
_cell.length_a   1.000
_cell.length_b   1.000
_cell.length_c   1.000
_cell.angle_alpha   90.00
_cell.angle_beta   90.00
_cell.angle_gamma   90.00
#
_symmetry.space_group_name_H-M   'P 1'
#
loop_
_entity.id
_entity.type
_entity.pdbx_description
1 polymer ?
#
loop_
_entity_poly.entity_id
_entity_poly.type
_entity_poly.pdbx_seq_one_letter_code
_entity_poly.pdbx_strand_id
1 'polypeptide(L)'
;MATSAHTDTYGENTLMTFTTKTISALAITGITLSALVGCASQSTAAACLSLGADLAPLQAELAETTAASTSDTDKLADMMSKVAKSYSEAAGKVSNEEVRAAANGLTTAMEDLAQVYRDADGEFMNIDSEKIGTVTEGMTEDLTALSDLCGADFMQ
;
A
#
# COMPACT_ATOMS: atom_id res chain seq x y z
N MET A 1 18.67 -42.43 -46.71
CA MET A 1 17.42 -42.12 -47.43
C MET A 1 16.31 -42.61 -46.52
N ALA A 2 15.62 -41.73 -45.76
CA ALA A 2 14.41 -41.02 -46.20
C ALA A 2 13.42 -42.00 -46.85
N THR A 3 12.15 -42.12 -46.50
CA THR A 3 11.24 -41.54 -45.51
C THR A 3 9.97 -42.40 -45.65
N SER A 4 9.12 -42.53 -44.63
CA SER A 4 7.65 -42.76 -44.72
C SER A 4 7.16 -43.10 -43.30
N ALA A 5 6.50 -42.21 -42.56
CA ALA A 5 5.15 -41.66 -42.70
C ALA A 5 4.06 -42.58 -42.11
N HIS A 6 3.27 -41.98 -41.20
CA HIS A 6 1.94 -42.38 -40.71
C HIS A 6 1.88 -43.61 -39.80
N THR A 7 1.13 -43.70 -38.69
CA THR A 7 0.32 -42.87 -37.78
C THR A 7 -0.16 -43.87 -36.74
N ASP A 8 -0.23 -43.52 -35.45
CA ASP A 8 -1.35 -43.84 -34.54
C ASP A 8 -0.94 -43.46 -33.11
N THR A 9 -1.43 -42.34 -32.56
CA THR A 9 -2.67 -42.16 -31.76
C THR A 9 -2.50 -42.50 -30.28
N TYR A 10 -2.99 -41.56 -29.45
CA TYR A 10 -3.34 -41.63 -28.03
C TYR A 10 -2.25 -41.49 -26.97
N GLY A 11 -2.54 -40.56 -26.04
CA GLY A 11 -2.41 -40.87 -24.63
C GLY A 11 -1.53 -39.93 -23.83
N GLU A 12 -2.16 -38.87 -23.33
CA GLU A 12 -1.97 -38.37 -21.97
C GLU A 12 -0.74 -37.51 -21.63
N ASN A 13 -1.08 -36.33 -21.13
CA ASN A 13 -0.37 -35.54 -20.12
C ASN A 13 0.97 -34.97 -20.58
N THR A 14 0.84 -33.83 -21.27
CA THR A 14 1.91 -32.90 -21.64
C THR A 14 2.72 -32.47 -20.42
N LEU A 15 3.71 -33.29 -20.07
CA LEU A 15 4.95 -32.85 -19.46
C LEU A 15 5.76 -32.18 -20.57
N MET A 16 5.68 -30.85 -20.68
CA MET A 16 6.60 -30.06 -21.50
C MET A 16 7.48 -29.21 -20.60
N THR A 17 8.61 -29.79 -20.23
CA THR A 17 9.85 -29.06 -19.99
C THR A 17 10.18 -28.29 -21.28
N PHE A 18 9.89 -26.99 -21.31
CA PHE A 18 10.37 -26.09 -22.37
C PHE A 18 11.51 -25.24 -21.83
N THR A 19 12.71 -25.62 -22.24
CA THR A 19 13.88 -24.74 -22.31
C THR A 19 13.55 -23.54 -23.19
N THR A 20 13.47 -22.34 -22.63
CA THR A 20 13.27 -21.10 -23.41
C THR A 20 14.43 -20.15 -23.18
N LYS A 21 15.24 -19.97 -24.24
CA LYS A 21 16.20 -18.87 -24.37
C LYS A 21 15.46 -17.56 -24.65
N THR A 22 15.87 -16.52 -23.92
CA THR A 22 15.95 -15.08 -24.29
C THR A 22 14.69 -14.24 -24.51
N ILE A 23 14.86 -12.95 -24.15
CA ILE A 23 14.07 -11.73 -24.42
C ILE A 23 12.92 -11.53 -23.41
N SER A 24 12.92 -10.56 -22.50
CA SER A 24 13.13 -9.13 -22.74
C SER A 24 13.55 -8.41 -21.47
N ALA A 25 14.31 -7.33 -21.65
CA ALA A 25 14.60 -6.32 -20.66
C ALA A 25 13.36 -5.99 -19.82
N LEU A 26 13.44 -6.17 -18.50
CA LEU A 26 12.67 -5.33 -17.59
C LEU A 26 13.22 -3.92 -17.81
N ALA A 27 12.52 -3.16 -18.64
CA ALA A 27 12.64 -1.72 -18.66
C ALA A 27 12.18 -1.24 -17.27
N ILE A 28 13.13 -1.09 -16.35
CA ILE A 28 12.97 -0.27 -15.15
C ILE A 28 12.97 1.19 -15.64
N THR A 29 11.92 1.58 -16.35
CA THR A 29 11.59 2.99 -16.58
C THR A 29 10.96 3.50 -15.31
N GLY A 30 11.81 3.99 -14.41
CA GLY A 30 11.43 4.52 -13.11
C GLY A 30 12.60 4.95 -12.24
N ILE A 31 13.85 4.76 -12.69
CA ILE A 31 15.00 5.41 -12.05
C ILE A 31 15.01 6.87 -12.54
N THR A 32 14.22 7.72 -11.91
CA THR A 32 14.46 9.16 -11.94
C THR A 32 15.78 9.41 -11.22
N LEU A 33 16.82 9.57 -12.02
CA LEU A 33 18.09 10.18 -11.64
C LEU A 33 17.83 11.64 -11.25
N SER A 34 17.30 11.88 -10.06
CA SER A 34 17.24 13.21 -9.45
C SER A 34 18.50 13.44 -8.62
N ALA A 35 19.56 13.83 -9.34
CA ALA A 35 20.61 14.76 -8.96
C ALA A 35 21.27 14.68 -7.55
N LEU A 36 22.50 14.17 -7.55
CA LEU A 36 23.72 14.73 -6.94
C LEU A 36 23.61 15.72 -5.74
N VAL A 37 24.31 15.32 -4.66
CA VAL A 37 24.90 16.07 -3.52
C VAL A 37 24.14 16.00 -2.19
N GLY A 38 24.64 15.13 -1.30
CA GLY A 38 24.52 15.24 0.15
C GLY A 38 23.57 14.25 0.80
N CYS A 39 24.11 13.38 1.67
CA CYS A 39 23.44 12.29 2.40
C CYS A 39 23.00 11.10 1.52
N ALA A 40 23.41 9.89 1.91
CA ALA A 40 22.90 8.66 1.33
C ALA A 40 21.44 8.46 1.77
N SER A 41 20.50 9.14 1.12
CA SER A 41 19.07 8.91 1.35
C SER A 41 18.70 7.52 0.88
N GLN A 42 17.89 6.83 1.69
CA GLN A 42 17.34 5.51 1.38
C GLN A 42 16.65 5.53 0.01
N SER A 43 16.87 4.50 -0.81
CA SER A 43 16.18 4.37 -2.09
C SER A 43 14.67 4.19 -1.85
N THR A 44 13.84 4.64 -2.80
CA THR A 44 12.37 4.51 -2.72
C THR A 44 11.95 3.07 -2.42
N ALA A 45 12.53 2.07 -3.11
CA ALA A 45 12.22 0.66 -2.86
C ALA A 45 12.58 0.20 -1.43
N ALA A 46 13.72 0.62 -0.89
CA ALA A 46 14.11 0.27 0.48
C ALA A 46 13.25 0.99 1.53
N ALA A 47 12.81 2.22 1.22
CA ALA A 47 11.88 2.99 2.05
C ALA A 47 10.50 2.33 2.09
N CYS A 48 9.97 1.94 0.93
CA CYS A 48 8.70 1.23 0.81
C CYS A 48 8.72 -0.12 1.52
N LEU A 49 9.81 -0.90 1.41
CA LEU A 49 9.99 -2.13 2.17
C LEU A 49 10.04 -1.89 3.68
N SER A 50 10.79 -0.88 4.12
CA SER A 50 10.89 -0.52 5.53
C SER A 50 9.53 -0.09 6.10
N LEU A 51 8.80 0.73 5.34
CA LEU A 51 7.46 1.18 5.70
C LEU A 51 6.51 -0.02 5.75
N GLY A 52 6.42 -0.83 4.68
CA GLY A 52 5.54 -2.01 4.64
C GLY A 52 5.81 -3.03 5.74
N ALA A 53 7.08 -3.29 6.08
CA ALA A 53 7.44 -4.19 7.18
C ALA A 53 6.95 -3.69 8.55
N ASP A 54 7.01 -2.39 8.79
CA ASP A 54 6.48 -1.77 10.01
C ASP A 54 4.94 -1.69 10.01
N LEU A 55 4.32 -1.65 8.83
CA LEU A 55 2.86 -1.59 8.66
C LEU A 55 2.17 -2.96 8.69
N ALA A 56 2.85 -4.05 8.30
CA ALA A 56 2.29 -5.41 8.33
C ALA A 56 1.62 -5.81 9.68
N PRO A 57 2.24 -5.58 10.86
CA PRO A 57 1.57 -5.85 12.13
C PRO A 57 0.40 -4.90 12.41
N LEU A 58 0.43 -3.68 11.86
CA LEU A 58 -0.62 -2.68 12.03
C LEU A 58 -1.86 -2.96 11.17
N GLN A 59 -1.68 -3.62 10.02
CA GLN A 59 -2.80 -4.09 9.21
C GLN A 59 -3.66 -5.10 9.98
N ALA A 60 -3.04 -5.92 10.85
CA ALA A 60 -3.78 -6.81 11.74
C ALA A 60 -4.57 -6.03 12.80
N GLU A 61 -3.97 -5.01 13.42
CA GLU A 61 -4.68 -4.13 14.36
C GLU A 61 -5.82 -3.36 13.69
N LEU A 62 -5.64 -2.90 12.45
CA LEU A 62 -6.66 -2.22 11.68
C LEU A 62 -7.80 -3.18 11.31
N ALA A 63 -7.49 -4.42 10.92
CA ALA A 63 -8.51 -5.45 10.65
C ALA A 63 -9.33 -5.80 11.91
N GLU A 64 -8.68 -5.95 13.07
CA GLU A 64 -9.37 -6.13 14.36
C GLU A 64 -10.22 -4.91 14.73
N THR A 65 -9.72 -3.71 14.48
CA THR A 65 -10.42 -2.44 14.67
C THR A 65 -11.68 -2.34 13.80
N THR A 66 -11.59 -2.75 12.54
CA THR A 66 -12.71 -2.69 11.60
C THR A 66 -13.76 -3.76 11.92
N ALA A 67 -13.32 -4.90 12.49
CA ALA A 67 -14.20 -5.95 12.98
C ALA A 67 -14.90 -5.58 14.30
N ALA A 68 -14.30 -4.70 15.10
CA ALA A 68 -14.95 -4.07 16.25
C ALA A 68 -15.93 -2.99 15.74
N SER A 69 -17.11 -3.41 15.27
CA SER A 69 -18.22 -2.51 14.98
C SER A 69 -18.66 -1.77 16.25
N THR A 70 -18.05 -0.63 16.56
CA THR A 70 -18.44 0.19 17.70
C THR A 70 -19.52 1.18 17.27
N SER A 71 -20.70 1.09 17.87
CA SER A 71 -21.75 2.13 17.75
C SER A 71 -21.39 3.40 18.56
N ASP A 72 -20.10 3.67 18.70
CA ASP A 72 -19.50 4.72 19.51
C ASP A 72 -18.43 5.39 18.64
N THR A 73 -18.68 6.63 18.23
CA THR A 73 -17.81 7.37 17.31
C THR A 73 -16.51 7.79 17.99
N ASP A 74 -16.50 8.01 19.31
CA ASP A 74 -15.28 8.34 20.05
C ASP A 74 -14.31 7.16 20.06
N LYS A 75 -14.84 5.93 20.21
CA LYS A 75 -14.00 4.73 20.09
C LYS A 75 -13.44 4.57 18.69
N LEU A 76 -14.23 4.83 17.63
CA LEU A 76 -13.71 4.82 16.26
C LEU A 76 -12.61 5.87 16.07
N ALA A 77 -12.82 7.08 16.58
CA ALA A 77 -11.83 8.15 16.50
C ALA A 77 -10.51 7.78 17.18
N ASP A 78 -10.56 7.24 18.39
CA ASP A 78 -9.36 6.84 19.13
C ASP A 78 -8.62 5.70 18.42
N MET A 79 -9.36 4.75 17.84
CA MET A 79 -8.75 3.68 17.04
C MET A 79 -8.08 4.22 15.77
N MET A 80 -8.74 5.10 15.02
CA MET A 80 -8.15 5.75 13.83
C MET A 80 -6.91 6.57 14.20
N SER A 81 -6.97 7.33 15.31
CA SER A 81 -5.83 8.08 15.83
C SER A 81 -4.66 7.17 16.21
N LYS A 82 -4.96 5.99 16.78
CA LYS A 82 -3.94 5.00 17.14
C LYS A 82 -3.24 4.45 15.89
N VAL A 83 -4.00 4.11 14.85
CA VAL A 83 -3.45 3.62 13.58
C VAL A 83 -2.62 4.71 12.91
N ALA A 84 -3.13 5.94 12.83
CA ALA A 84 -2.42 7.09 12.29
C ALA A 84 -1.08 7.31 13.00
N LYS A 85 -1.07 7.27 14.34
CA LYS A 85 0.15 7.38 15.12
C LYS A 85 1.16 6.29 14.76
N SER A 86 0.74 5.04 14.63
CA SER A 86 1.63 3.96 14.26
C SER A 86 2.20 4.11 12.84
N TYR A 87 1.40 4.61 11.89
CA TYR A 87 1.87 5.00 10.55
C TYR A 87 2.90 6.13 10.62
N SER A 88 2.65 7.16 11.43
CA SER A 88 3.58 8.27 11.66
C SER A 88 4.92 7.80 12.22
N GLU A 89 4.89 6.87 13.19
CA GLU A 89 6.10 6.27 13.77
C GLU A 89 6.90 5.47 12.73
N ALA A 90 6.23 4.74 11.84
CA ALA A 90 6.87 4.02 10.73
C ALA A 90 7.46 5.01 9.70
N ALA A 91 6.70 6.04 9.30
CA ALA A 91 7.14 7.09 8.39
C ALA A 91 8.36 7.86 8.94
N GLY A 92 8.43 8.06 10.26
CA GLY A 92 9.56 8.71 10.93
C GLY A 92 10.89 7.97 10.79
N LYS A 93 10.87 6.66 10.50
CA LYS A 93 12.08 5.85 10.26
C LYS A 93 12.52 5.85 8.80
N VAL A 94 11.65 6.32 7.89
CA VAL A 94 11.95 6.42 6.46
C VAL A 94 12.73 7.71 6.20
N SER A 95 13.91 7.59 5.58
CA SER A 95 14.73 8.76 5.21
C SER A 95 14.48 9.25 3.79
N ASN A 96 13.76 8.46 2.98
CA ASN A 96 13.29 8.89 1.67
C ASN A 96 12.15 9.89 1.83
N GLU A 97 12.36 11.13 1.35
CA GLU A 97 11.41 12.22 1.59
C GLU A 97 10.08 12.03 0.86
N GLU A 98 10.09 11.45 -0.34
CA GLU A 98 8.87 11.21 -1.13
C GLU A 98 7.98 10.15 -0.48
N VAL A 99 8.57 9.01 -0.10
CA VAL A 99 7.84 7.93 0.60
C VAL A 99 7.35 8.40 1.96
N ARG A 100 8.18 9.16 2.70
CA ARG A 100 7.78 9.73 3.99
C ARG A 100 6.65 10.75 3.84
N ALA A 101 6.69 11.61 2.82
CA ALA A 101 5.65 12.58 2.55
C ALA A 101 4.32 11.89 2.24
N ALA A 102 4.32 10.87 1.38
CA ALA A 102 3.13 10.10 1.05
C ALA A 102 2.56 9.34 2.28
N ALA A 103 3.43 8.76 3.11
CA ALA A 103 3.02 8.13 4.37
C ALA A 103 2.44 9.12 5.40
N ASN A 104 2.98 10.35 5.44
CA ASN A 104 2.46 11.42 6.29
C ASN A 104 1.13 11.98 5.78
N GLY A 105 0.90 12.02 4.46
CA GLY A 105 -0.41 12.34 3.88
C GLY A 105 -1.46 11.38 4.40
N LEU A 106 -1.22 10.07 4.24
CA LEU A 106 -2.13 9.03 4.74
C LEU A 106 -2.36 9.11 6.26
N THR A 107 -1.30 9.42 7.03
CA THR A 107 -1.41 9.68 8.48
C THR A 107 -2.38 10.82 8.77
N THR A 108 -2.21 11.95 8.07
CA THR A 108 -3.05 13.15 8.23
C THR A 108 -4.50 12.83 7.88
N ALA A 109 -4.73 12.12 6.77
CA ALA A 109 -6.07 11.76 6.35
C ALA A 109 -6.78 10.83 7.36
N MET A 110 -6.05 9.93 8.02
CA MET A 110 -6.60 9.10 9.12
C MET A 110 -6.90 9.93 10.38
N GLU A 111 -6.08 10.94 10.70
CA GLU A 111 -6.35 11.87 11.81
C GLU A 111 -7.56 12.76 11.51
N ASP A 112 -7.70 13.23 10.27
CA ASP A 112 -8.88 13.98 9.83
C ASP A 112 -10.14 13.11 9.91
N LEU A 113 -10.06 11.83 9.52
CA LEU A 113 -11.17 10.89 9.68
C LEU A 113 -11.51 10.68 11.15
N ALA A 114 -10.51 10.54 12.02
CA ALA A 114 -10.71 10.45 13.46
C ALA A 114 -11.42 11.70 13.99
N GLN A 115 -11.04 12.88 13.51
CA GLN A 115 -11.65 14.14 13.91
C GLN A 115 -13.13 14.21 13.48
N VAL A 116 -13.48 13.73 12.28
CA VAL A 116 -14.89 13.65 11.85
C VAL A 116 -15.72 12.79 12.81
N TYR A 117 -15.16 11.70 13.32
CA TYR A 117 -15.85 10.86 14.32
C TYR A 117 -15.92 11.52 15.71
N ARG A 118 -14.92 12.28 16.13
CA ARG A 118 -14.97 13.08 17.38
C ARG A 118 -16.02 14.19 17.29
N ASP A 119 -16.07 14.87 16.15
CA ASP A 119 -17.02 15.96 15.88
C ASP A 119 -18.48 15.46 15.91
N ALA A 120 -18.70 14.15 15.77
CA ALA A 120 -20.02 13.52 15.84
C ALA A 120 -20.57 13.38 17.28
N ASP A 121 -19.81 13.76 18.32
CA ASP A 121 -20.25 13.80 19.74
C ASP A 121 -20.85 12.46 20.24
N GLY A 122 -20.22 11.35 19.84
CA GLY A 122 -20.66 9.99 20.19
C GLY A 122 -21.82 9.44 19.33
N GLU A 123 -22.41 10.23 18.43
CA GLU A 123 -23.60 9.86 17.65
C GLU A 123 -23.34 9.84 16.14
N PHE A 124 -23.48 8.68 15.50
CA PHE A 124 -23.28 8.54 14.04
C PHE A 124 -24.15 9.46 13.17
N MET A 125 -25.31 9.87 13.66
CA MET A 125 -26.20 10.77 12.92
C MET A 125 -25.68 12.21 12.83
N ASN A 126 -24.71 12.57 13.67
CA ASN A 126 -24.06 13.88 13.68
C ASN A 126 -22.79 13.90 12.83
N ILE A 127 -22.45 12.79 12.17
CA ILE A 127 -21.33 12.73 11.24
C ILE A 127 -21.57 13.67 10.07
N ASP A 128 -20.58 14.52 9.83
CA ASP A 128 -20.52 15.39 8.66
C ASP A 128 -20.15 14.57 7.41
N SER A 129 -21.16 14.24 6.61
CA SER A 129 -20.99 13.43 5.40
C SER A 129 -20.17 14.12 4.31
N GLU A 130 -20.13 15.46 4.29
CA GLU A 130 -19.30 16.22 3.35
C GLU A 130 -17.83 16.08 3.74
N LYS A 131 -17.51 16.22 5.04
CA LYS A 131 -16.15 15.98 5.54
C LYS A 131 -15.70 14.53 5.33
N ILE A 132 -16.57 13.54 5.57
CA ILE A 132 -16.23 12.13 5.26
C ILE A 132 -15.88 11.97 3.79
N GLY A 133 -16.64 12.59 2.88
CA GLY A 133 -16.36 12.56 1.45
C GLY A 133 -14.97 13.10 1.13
N THR A 134 -14.67 14.32 1.59
CA THR A 134 -13.37 14.97 1.38
C THR A 134 -12.21 14.15 1.96
N VAL A 135 -12.36 13.65 3.17
CA VAL A 135 -11.31 12.84 3.83
C VAL A 135 -11.09 11.54 3.06
N THR A 136 -12.15 10.87 2.61
CA THR A 136 -12.05 9.62 1.85
C THR A 136 -11.38 9.83 0.48
N GLU A 137 -11.67 10.95 -0.18
CA GLU A 137 -11.00 11.35 -1.42
C GLU A 137 -9.50 11.57 -1.17
N GLY A 138 -9.14 12.33 -0.12
CA GLY A 138 -7.74 12.55 0.26
C GLY A 138 -7.00 11.24 0.59
N MET A 139 -7.62 10.34 1.37
CA MET A 139 -7.06 9.02 1.64
C MET A 139 -6.80 8.23 0.35
N THR A 140 -7.71 8.30 -0.62
CA THR A 140 -7.56 7.60 -1.91
C THR A 140 -6.42 8.19 -2.74
N GLU A 141 -6.27 9.51 -2.74
CA GLU A 141 -5.14 10.19 -3.40
C GLU A 141 -3.80 9.79 -2.74
N ASP A 142 -3.72 9.79 -1.41
CA ASP A 142 -2.52 9.42 -0.67
C ASP A 142 -2.15 7.94 -0.86
N LEU A 143 -3.14 7.05 -0.86
CA LEU A 143 -2.94 5.63 -1.18
C LEU A 143 -2.47 5.43 -2.61
N THR A 144 -2.99 6.21 -3.56
CA THR A 144 -2.55 6.17 -4.95
C THR A 144 -1.10 6.64 -5.07
N ALA A 145 -0.72 7.73 -4.40
CA ALA A 145 0.64 8.22 -4.37
C ALA A 145 1.62 7.19 -3.76
N LEU A 146 1.23 6.55 -2.64
CA LEU A 146 2.00 5.45 -2.05
C LEU A 146 2.12 4.26 -3.00
N SER A 147 1.03 3.87 -3.67
CA SER A 147 1.02 2.78 -4.65
C SER A 147 1.91 3.08 -5.86
N ASP A 148 1.91 4.32 -6.35
CA ASP A 148 2.74 4.75 -7.48
C ASP A 148 4.24 4.75 -7.11
N LEU A 149 4.57 5.14 -5.88
CA LEU A 149 5.95 5.14 -5.37
C LEU A 149 6.46 3.74 -5.03
N CYS A 150 5.61 2.92 -4.40
CA CYS A 150 6.00 1.65 -3.79
C CYS A 150 5.62 0.40 -4.61
N GLY A 151 4.79 0.57 -5.63
CA GLY A 151 4.26 -0.53 -6.44
C GLY A 151 3.20 -1.36 -5.71
N ALA A 152 2.55 -2.26 -6.45
CA ALA A 152 1.46 -3.09 -5.94
C ALA A 152 1.85 -4.05 -4.79
N ASP A 153 3.15 -4.36 -4.64
CA ASP A 153 3.68 -5.23 -3.58
C ASP A 153 3.72 -4.57 -2.19
N PHE A 154 3.51 -3.25 -2.09
CA PHE A 154 3.49 -2.54 -0.81
C PHE A 154 2.33 -2.95 0.13
N MET A 155 1.21 -3.40 -0.45
CA MET A 155 0.00 -3.78 0.30
C MET A 155 -0.18 -5.31 0.47
N GLN A 156 0.82 -6.12 0.09
CA GLN A 156 0.76 -7.59 0.25
C GLN A 156 1.32 -8.08 1.59
#